data_AF-A0A158PM37-F1
#
_entry.id   AF-A0A158PM37-F1
#
_cell.length_a   1.000
_cell.length_b   1.000
_cell.length_c   1.000
_cell.angle_alpha   90.00
_cell.angle_beta   90.00
_cell.angle_gamma   90.00
#
_symmetry.space_group_name_H-M   'P 1'
#
loop_
_entity.id
_entity.type
_entity.pdbx_description
1 polymer ?
#
loop_
_entity_poly.entity_id
_entity_poly.type
_entity_poly.pdbx_seq_one_letter_code
_entity_poly.pdbx_strand_id
1 'polypeptide(L)'
;MFSRSCSPDFERNEALRDSWAALKTQPDNFDAWIILLTQADQSNDIKLARDMYDRFLSKYPYCYGFWKKYADMERRHQHFSGALNVWERGILAIPLSVDLWLGFLSFMRELAPQSDRGIEKLRELYERALSLAGYEFHSDRLWQDYIAWEEAQGEWRRVAEIYDRLLRIPTAMYKSHMERFEAIVNMCNPYDLLSEEEFNDIFDIVRRKCNIGVDQIVIDESIVNTGAAGGTEIAEASNFLPVIRKKIHPDGLPHFQAEILSRRYRWHKETEAMVNARLPFEDQIKRPYFHVKPLEAEQLKNWRLYLDFEIIEGDENRITVLFERCLIACALYDQFWTKFARWTRKHRGSTEARNVYRRARQHIPGNVRLALAYSAFEESLGDYAAAGTILNSFRRKYPGYAAIELRLIGMFHLKFRNDRRLAEKIIRRALERDRDNVQLLLQLIDLAFTNPEFSQTAVIEAFDFAIKSNISDAEKLQFSQRKLDFLEDLSYDIDILQEHQDAHVALLAELENPPITTRKRRYNGREDSKYYSDRDRDLPLRRGSRYSEHRDVRDSYRENFRGMRESTGYYMSPNGVEKLSIKCHNVVEFSDEVRREILIALLAGPHGSSVTCKAVKRGTELMPF
;
A
#
# COMPACT_ATOMS: atom_id res chain seq x y z
N MET A 1 3.50 16.75 -17.92
CA MET A 1 4.02 18.07 -18.30
C MET A 1 3.58 19.04 -17.22
N PHE A 2 4.49 19.53 -16.39
CA PHE A 2 4.16 20.56 -15.41
C PHE A 2 4.08 21.90 -16.16
N SER A 3 2.91 22.54 -16.13
CA SER A 3 2.75 23.92 -16.60
C SER A 3 3.64 24.84 -15.76
N ARG A 4 4.40 25.70 -16.42
CA ARG A 4 5.17 26.80 -15.82
C ARG A 4 4.22 27.88 -15.26
N SER A 5 3.41 27.56 -14.27
CA SER A 5 2.71 28.57 -13.47
C SER A 5 3.67 29.09 -12.41
N CYS A 6 3.97 30.40 -12.46
CA CYS A 6 4.76 31.20 -11.51
C CYS A 6 5.05 30.47 -10.19
N SER A 7 6.23 29.86 -10.11
CA SER A 7 6.74 29.37 -8.82
C SER A 7 6.93 30.59 -7.92
N PRO A 8 6.46 30.59 -6.66
CA PRO A 8 6.83 31.62 -5.70
C PRO A 8 8.35 31.75 -5.72
N ASP A 9 8.89 32.97 -5.77
CA ASP A 9 10.34 33.21 -5.80
C ASP A 9 10.96 32.74 -4.46
N PHE A 10 11.22 31.42 -4.35
CA PHE A 10 11.75 30.77 -3.15
C PHE A 10 13.09 31.36 -2.71
N GLU A 11 13.81 31.95 -3.64
CA GLU A 11 15.11 32.58 -3.40
C GLU A 11 15.03 33.90 -2.63
N ARG A 12 13.83 34.49 -2.51
CA ARG A 12 13.58 35.72 -1.75
C ARG A 12 13.31 35.48 -0.26
N ASN A 13 12.84 34.30 0.13
CA ASN A 13 12.61 33.99 1.54
C ASN A 13 13.89 33.40 2.15
N GLU A 14 14.69 34.27 2.77
CA GLU A 14 15.99 33.95 3.35
C GLU A 14 15.92 32.75 4.32
N ALA A 15 14.81 32.63 5.07
CA ALA A 15 14.60 31.54 6.03
C ALA A 15 14.45 30.15 5.36
N LEU A 16 13.97 30.09 4.11
CA LEU A 16 13.71 28.84 3.39
C LEU A 16 14.87 28.41 2.48
N ARG A 17 15.83 29.31 2.22
CA ARG A 17 16.90 29.12 1.24
C ARG A 17 17.77 27.90 1.57
N ASP A 18 18.16 27.75 2.84
CA ASP A 18 19.07 26.70 3.27
C ASP A 18 18.42 25.31 3.20
N SER A 19 17.19 25.19 3.70
CA SER A 19 16.42 23.93 3.63
C SER A 19 16.12 23.54 2.18
N TRP A 20 15.80 24.51 1.32
CA TRP A 20 15.59 24.25 -0.10
C TRP A 20 16.90 23.85 -0.82
N ALA A 21 18.03 24.49 -0.49
CA ALA A 21 19.33 24.12 -1.03
C ALA A 21 19.71 22.68 -0.63
N ALA A 22 19.43 22.28 0.62
CA ALA A 22 19.63 20.91 1.09
C ALA A 22 18.77 19.90 0.30
N LEU A 23 17.55 20.26 -0.10
CA LEU A 23 16.69 19.39 -0.92
C LEU A 23 17.11 19.35 -2.40
N LYS A 24 17.76 20.39 -2.92
CA LYS A 24 18.36 20.35 -4.27
C LYS A 24 19.51 19.34 -4.34
N THR A 25 20.31 19.23 -3.28
CA THR A 25 21.44 18.28 -3.22
C THR A 25 20.96 16.88 -2.82
N GLN A 26 20.06 16.78 -1.85
CA GLN A 26 19.50 15.53 -1.34
C GLN A 26 17.96 15.60 -1.28
N PRO A 27 17.27 15.29 -2.39
CA PRO A 27 15.81 15.37 -2.44
C PRO A 27 15.09 14.45 -1.44
N ASP A 28 15.75 13.38 -0.98
CA ASP A 28 15.23 12.40 -0.02
C ASP A 28 15.50 12.77 1.44
N ASN A 29 16.13 13.93 1.72
CA ASN A 29 16.38 14.39 3.08
C ASN A 29 15.07 14.78 3.77
N PHE A 30 14.54 13.85 4.57
CA PHE A 30 13.25 14.01 5.24
C PHE A 30 13.27 15.13 6.28
N ASP A 31 14.35 15.30 7.04
CA ASP A 31 14.45 16.34 8.06
C ASP A 31 14.44 17.74 7.43
N ALA A 32 15.12 17.91 6.30
CA ALA A 32 15.07 19.16 5.52
C ALA A 32 13.65 19.48 5.03
N TRP A 33 12.88 18.46 4.60
CA TRP A 33 11.46 18.63 4.28
C TRP A 33 10.63 19.09 5.50
N ILE A 34 10.87 18.52 6.68
CA ILE A 34 10.12 18.89 7.88
C ILE A 34 10.39 20.34 8.29
N ILE A 35 11.66 20.76 8.25
CA ILE A 35 12.05 22.14 8.54
C ILE A 35 11.38 23.08 7.53
N LEU A 36 11.47 22.77 6.24
CA LEU A 36 10.87 23.57 5.18
C LEU A 36 9.36 23.74 5.34
N LEU A 37 8.64 22.66 5.62
CA LEU A 37 7.18 22.70 5.84
C LEU A 37 6.82 23.52 7.08
N THR A 38 7.60 23.38 8.16
CA THR A 38 7.37 24.13 9.40
C THR A 38 7.56 25.62 9.17
N GLN A 39 8.62 26.01 8.46
CA GLN A 39 8.88 27.41 8.12
C GLN A 39 7.85 27.95 7.13
N ALA A 40 7.41 27.15 6.15
CA ALA A 40 6.37 27.55 5.20
C ALA A 40 5.01 27.73 5.88
N ASP A 41 4.64 26.87 6.83
CA ASP A 41 3.41 26.99 7.61
C ASP A 41 3.43 28.18 8.60
N GLN A 42 4.62 28.57 9.06
CA GLN A 42 4.82 29.80 9.84
C GLN A 42 4.84 31.06 8.97
N SER A 43 5.07 30.92 7.67
CA SER A 43 4.97 32.04 6.74
C SER A 43 3.50 32.38 6.52
N ASN A 44 3.14 33.66 6.47
CA ASN A 44 1.78 34.08 6.13
C ASN A 44 1.48 33.94 4.62
N ASP A 45 2.29 33.14 3.89
CA ASP A 45 2.13 32.86 2.46
C ASP A 45 1.51 31.47 2.26
N ILE A 46 0.19 31.45 2.19
CA ILE A 46 -0.58 30.22 1.96
C ILE A 46 -0.25 29.54 0.63
N LYS A 47 0.10 30.30 -0.42
CA LYS A 47 0.41 29.72 -1.73
C LYS A 47 1.72 28.92 -1.66
N LEU A 48 2.69 29.47 -0.95
CA LEU A 48 3.94 28.79 -0.65
C LEU A 48 3.71 27.55 0.21
N ALA A 49 2.95 27.65 1.29
CA ALA A 49 2.61 26.51 2.14
C ALA A 49 1.95 25.38 1.34
N ARG A 50 0.94 25.69 0.51
CA ARG A 50 0.26 24.73 -0.39
C ARG A 50 1.24 24.00 -1.31
N ASP A 51 2.10 24.74 -2.01
CA ASP A 51 3.10 24.14 -2.93
C ASP A 51 4.08 23.24 -2.19
N MET A 52 4.52 23.62 -0.98
CA MET A 52 5.42 22.78 -0.18
C MET A 52 4.74 21.50 0.30
N TYR A 53 3.52 21.59 0.82
CA TYR A 53 2.74 20.41 1.22
C TYR A 53 2.45 19.49 0.04
N ASP A 54 2.05 20.02 -1.11
CA ASP A 54 1.74 19.24 -2.30
C ASP A 54 2.97 18.48 -2.82
N ARG A 55 4.14 19.12 -2.85
CA ARG A 55 5.41 18.46 -3.22
C ARG A 55 5.80 17.37 -2.23
N PHE A 56 5.73 17.66 -0.94
CA PHE A 56 6.06 16.70 0.11
C PHE A 56 5.14 15.48 0.06
N LEU A 57 3.82 15.70 0.01
CA LEU A 57 2.81 14.63 0.03
C LEU A 57 2.73 13.87 -1.30
N SER A 58 3.13 14.48 -2.42
CA SER A 58 3.34 13.73 -3.67
C SER A 58 4.45 12.68 -3.53
N LYS A 59 5.47 12.96 -2.70
CA LYS A 59 6.62 12.08 -2.47
C LYS A 59 6.41 11.11 -1.31
N TYR A 60 5.80 11.58 -0.22
CA TYR A 60 5.52 10.82 0.99
C TYR A 60 4.02 10.80 1.30
N PRO A 61 3.18 10.21 0.43
CA PRO A 61 1.73 10.27 0.59
C PRO A 61 1.23 9.55 1.85
N TYR A 62 2.03 8.64 2.44
CA TYR A 62 1.66 7.88 3.64
C TYR A 62 1.96 8.59 4.96
N CYS A 63 2.44 9.84 4.91
CA CYS A 63 2.67 10.69 6.07
C CYS A 63 1.36 11.35 6.54
N TYR A 64 0.42 10.56 7.10
CA TYR A 64 -0.92 11.02 7.49
C TYR A 64 -0.96 12.29 8.34
N GLY A 65 -0.02 12.45 9.29
CA GLY A 65 0.06 13.65 10.14
C GLY A 65 0.24 14.95 9.36
N PHE A 66 0.84 14.89 8.16
CA PHE A 66 1.03 16.08 7.31
C PHE A 66 -0.20 16.40 6.48
N TRP A 67 -1.01 15.42 6.10
CA TRP A 67 -2.35 15.67 5.54
C TRP A 67 -3.23 16.42 6.54
N LYS A 68 -3.23 15.99 7.80
CA LYS A 68 -3.96 16.68 8.88
C LYS A 68 -3.47 18.12 9.08
N LYS A 69 -2.15 18.32 9.20
CA LYS A 69 -1.57 19.68 9.30
C LYS A 69 -1.93 20.56 8.10
N TYR A 70 -1.93 20.01 6.89
CA TYR A 70 -2.28 20.75 5.69
C TYR A 70 -3.76 21.17 5.70
N ALA A 71 -4.67 20.25 6.06
CA ALA A 71 -6.09 20.58 6.18
C ALA A 71 -6.37 21.61 7.30
N ASP A 72 -5.66 21.48 8.43
CA ASP A 72 -5.73 22.44 9.54
C ASP A 72 -5.19 23.82 9.14
N MET A 73 -4.12 23.89 8.34
CA MET A 73 -3.60 25.14 7.77
C MET A 73 -4.66 25.83 6.90
N GLU A 74 -5.27 25.10 5.96
CA GLU A 74 -6.37 25.63 5.13
C GLU A 74 -7.53 26.15 5.98
N ARG A 75 -7.91 25.39 7.02
CA ARG A 75 -8.97 25.77 7.96
C ARG A 75 -8.63 27.04 8.74
N ARG A 76 -7.39 27.19 9.24
CA ARG A 76 -6.93 28.40 9.96
C ARG A 76 -7.04 29.65 9.10
N HIS A 77 -6.82 29.53 7.79
CA HIS A 77 -7.01 30.60 6.82
C HIS A 77 -8.45 30.71 6.28
N GLN A 78 -9.42 30.04 6.90
CA GLN A 78 -10.85 30.04 6.53
C GLN A 78 -11.14 29.52 5.10
N HIS A 79 -10.23 28.75 4.51
CA HIS A 79 -10.42 28.12 3.20
C HIS A 79 -11.02 26.71 3.34
N PHE A 80 -12.29 26.63 3.74
CA PHE A 80 -12.98 25.35 4.00
C PHE A 80 -13.05 24.41 2.79
N SER A 81 -13.25 24.94 1.58
CA SER A 81 -13.24 24.13 0.35
C SER A 81 -11.86 23.53 0.05
N GLY A 82 -10.79 24.29 0.34
CA GLY A 82 -9.41 23.83 0.28
C GLY A 82 -9.16 22.72 1.30
N ALA A 83 -9.55 22.93 2.55
CA ALA A 83 -9.44 21.93 3.61
C ALA A 83 -10.17 20.62 3.26
N LEU A 84 -11.40 20.70 2.72
CA LEU A 84 -12.15 19.53 2.26
C LEU A 84 -11.41 18.76 1.16
N ASN A 85 -10.82 19.45 0.18
CA ASN A 85 -10.03 18.82 -0.86
C ASN A 85 -8.80 18.10 -0.31
N VAL A 86 -8.11 18.71 0.67
CA VAL A 86 -6.96 18.11 1.34
C VAL A 86 -7.36 16.85 2.12
N TRP A 87 -8.48 16.88 2.85
CA TRP A 87 -9.01 15.70 3.55
C TRP A 87 -9.29 14.54 2.59
N GLU A 88 -10.03 14.78 1.51
CA GLU A 88 -10.32 13.77 0.50
C GLU A 88 -9.03 13.18 -0.09
N ARG A 89 -8.07 14.04 -0.50
CA ARG A 89 -6.78 13.57 -1.02
C ARG A 89 -6.01 12.73 0.00
N GLY A 90 -6.04 13.10 1.28
CA GLY A 90 -5.41 12.35 2.36
C GLY A 90 -6.04 10.98 2.58
N ILE A 91 -7.36 10.90 2.59
CA ILE A 91 -8.11 9.64 2.69
C ILE A 91 -7.85 8.74 1.48
N LEU A 92 -7.77 9.31 0.28
CA LEU A 92 -7.43 8.55 -0.93
C LEU A 92 -6.00 8.02 -0.91
N ALA A 93 -5.07 8.78 -0.32
CA ALA A 93 -3.71 8.34 -0.13
C ALA A 93 -3.60 7.24 0.93
N ILE A 94 -4.34 7.34 2.05
CA ILE A 94 -4.23 6.44 3.20
C ILE A 94 -5.64 6.09 3.75
N PRO A 95 -6.41 5.24 3.05
CA PRO A 95 -7.80 4.96 3.42
C PRO A 95 -7.95 4.24 4.75
N LEU A 96 -6.89 3.62 5.26
CA LEU A 96 -6.88 2.92 6.55
C LEU A 96 -6.49 3.80 7.75
N SER A 97 -6.16 5.08 7.54
CA SER A 97 -5.75 5.94 8.65
C SER A 97 -6.98 6.36 9.48
N VAL A 98 -7.17 5.69 10.63
CA VAL A 98 -8.20 6.02 11.62
C VAL A 98 -8.09 7.49 12.05
N ASP A 99 -6.88 8.00 12.26
CA ASP A 99 -6.67 9.40 12.65
C ASP A 99 -7.10 10.41 11.57
N LEU A 100 -6.93 10.09 10.27
CA LEU A 100 -7.43 10.95 9.20
C LEU A 100 -8.95 10.93 9.13
N TRP A 101 -9.57 9.76 9.27
CA TRP A 101 -11.03 9.65 9.29
C TRP A 101 -11.63 10.43 10.45
N LEU A 102 -11.11 10.26 11.66
CA LEU A 102 -11.59 11.01 12.84
C LEU A 102 -11.41 12.52 12.66
N GLY A 103 -10.29 12.96 12.09
CA GLY A 103 -10.08 14.37 11.75
C GLY A 103 -11.09 14.90 10.73
N PHE A 104 -11.34 14.13 9.66
CA PHE A 104 -12.29 14.49 8.62
C PHE A 104 -13.74 14.51 9.14
N LEU A 105 -14.14 13.50 9.91
CA LEU A 105 -15.46 13.41 10.54
C LEU A 105 -15.68 14.57 11.54
N SER A 106 -14.67 14.92 12.33
CA SER A 106 -14.72 16.10 13.19
C SER A 106 -14.93 17.39 12.39
N PHE A 107 -14.16 17.58 11.31
CA PHE A 107 -14.29 18.73 10.43
C PHE A 107 -15.68 18.81 9.78
N MET A 108 -16.22 17.68 9.33
CA MET A 108 -17.54 17.63 8.71
C MET A 108 -18.66 17.85 9.73
N ARG A 109 -18.53 17.36 10.97
CA ARG A 109 -19.47 17.66 12.07
C ARG A 109 -19.56 19.15 12.38
N GLU A 110 -18.43 19.85 12.40
CA GLU A 110 -18.39 21.30 12.62
C GLU A 110 -19.15 22.08 11.54
N LEU A 111 -19.18 21.56 10.31
CA LEU A 111 -19.77 22.22 9.15
C LEU A 111 -21.19 21.74 8.82
N ALA A 112 -21.59 20.56 9.32
CA ALA A 112 -22.86 19.96 8.96
C ALA A 112 -24.03 20.75 9.57
N PRO A 113 -25.07 21.10 8.77
CA PRO A 113 -26.28 21.68 9.31
C PRO A 113 -27.02 20.65 10.17
N GLN A 114 -27.61 21.08 11.28
CA GLN A 114 -28.44 20.26 12.18
C GLN A 114 -29.83 19.92 11.60
N SER A 115 -29.87 19.68 10.29
CA SER A 115 -31.04 19.24 9.55
C SER A 115 -30.94 17.74 9.30
N ASP A 116 -32.08 17.06 9.13
CA ASP A 116 -32.14 15.62 8.83
C ASP A 116 -31.22 15.23 7.67
N ARG A 117 -31.16 16.08 6.63
CA ARG A 117 -30.29 15.87 5.47
C ARG A 117 -28.80 15.93 5.84
N GLY A 118 -28.42 16.85 6.73
CA GLY A 118 -27.04 16.98 7.20
C GLY A 118 -26.63 15.78 8.05
N ILE A 119 -27.52 15.31 8.93
CA ILE A 119 -27.33 14.11 9.74
C ILE A 119 -27.15 12.88 8.85
N GLU A 120 -27.99 12.69 7.83
CA GLU A 120 -27.87 11.55 6.92
C GLU A 120 -26.57 11.58 6.11
N LYS A 121 -26.12 12.76 5.68
CA LYS A 121 -24.82 12.91 5.00
C LYS A 121 -23.64 12.57 5.91
N LEU A 122 -23.75 12.84 7.20
CA LEU A 122 -22.73 12.47 8.16
C LEU A 122 -22.73 10.95 8.41
N ARG A 123 -23.89 10.30 8.47
CA ARG A 123 -24.00 8.82 8.49
C ARG A 123 -23.34 8.18 7.28
N GLU A 124 -23.64 8.67 6.07
CA GLU A 124 -23.00 8.20 4.84
C GLU A 124 -21.47 8.29 4.94
N LEU A 125 -20.95 9.35 5.56
CA LEU A 125 -19.51 9.53 5.75
C LEU A 125 -18.92 8.56 6.79
N TYR A 126 -19.61 8.31 7.91
CA TYR A 126 -19.24 7.28 8.87
C TYR A 126 -19.24 5.89 8.23
N GLU A 127 -20.27 5.54 7.46
CA GLU A 127 -20.32 4.26 6.75
C GLU A 127 -19.20 4.11 5.72
N ARG A 128 -18.87 5.19 5.00
CA ARG A 128 -17.70 5.21 4.13
C ARG A 128 -16.41 4.97 4.92
N ALA A 129 -16.24 5.62 6.07
CA ALA A 129 -15.07 5.43 6.93
C ALA A 129 -14.94 3.98 7.40
N LEU A 130 -16.04 3.38 7.88
CA LEU A 130 -16.07 1.99 8.33
C LEU A 130 -15.84 0.99 7.20
N SER A 131 -16.36 1.26 5.99
CA SER A 131 -16.13 0.40 4.83
C SER A 131 -14.65 0.30 4.43
N LEU A 132 -13.85 1.32 4.74
CA LEU A 132 -12.44 1.42 4.36
C LEU A 132 -11.48 1.09 5.51
N ALA A 133 -11.81 1.52 6.73
CA ALA A 133 -10.93 1.40 7.90
C ALA A 133 -11.53 0.58 9.06
N GLY A 134 -12.79 0.15 8.99
CA GLY A 134 -13.48 -0.54 10.09
C GLY A 134 -12.95 -1.95 10.38
N TYR A 135 -12.24 -2.57 9.44
CA TYR A 135 -11.57 -3.87 9.62
C TYR A 135 -10.10 -3.74 10.07
N GLU A 136 -9.60 -2.52 10.29
CA GLU A 136 -8.27 -2.30 10.87
C GLU A 136 -8.29 -2.73 12.35
N PHE A 137 -7.23 -3.40 12.81
CA PHE A 137 -7.21 -4.01 14.14
C PHE A 137 -7.34 -2.99 15.29
N HIS A 138 -6.86 -1.76 15.10
CA HIS A 138 -6.96 -0.64 16.04
C HIS A 138 -7.99 0.41 15.59
N SER A 139 -9.02 -0.01 14.84
CA SER A 139 -10.14 0.85 14.42
C SER A 139 -11.12 1.20 15.54
N ASP A 140 -10.86 0.76 16.78
CA ASP A 140 -11.75 0.91 17.93
C ASP A 140 -12.26 2.34 18.11
N ARG A 141 -11.37 3.34 17.97
CA ARG A 141 -11.74 4.77 18.12
C ARG A 141 -12.71 5.25 17.05
N LEU A 142 -12.66 4.69 15.83
CA LEU A 142 -13.59 5.06 14.75
C LEU A 142 -15.00 4.54 15.05
N TRP A 143 -15.10 3.29 15.49
CA TRP A 143 -16.37 2.69 15.91
C TRP A 143 -16.97 3.42 17.12
N GLN A 144 -16.15 3.70 18.14
CA GLN A 144 -16.58 4.41 19.34
C GLN A 144 -17.05 5.84 19.05
N ASP A 145 -16.38 6.57 18.15
CA ASP A 145 -16.83 7.93 17.76
C ASP A 145 -18.19 7.89 17.04
N TYR A 146 -18.43 6.89 16.18
CA TYR A 146 -19.73 6.74 15.50
C TYR A 146 -20.84 6.35 16.48
N ILE A 147 -20.57 5.38 17.37
CA ILE A 147 -21.51 4.95 18.41
C ILE A 147 -21.87 6.13 19.32
N ALA A 148 -20.87 6.86 19.83
CA ALA A 148 -21.10 8.02 20.70
C ALA A 148 -21.90 9.12 19.99
N TRP A 149 -21.72 9.27 18.68
CA TRP A 149 -22.48 10.23 17.89
C TRP A 149 -23.96 9.82 17.76
N GLU A 150 -24.27 8.55 17.44
CA GLU A 150 -25.67 8.06 17.39
C GLU A 150 -26.32 8.00 18.79
N GLU A 151 -25.56 7.67 19.84
CA GLU A 151 -26.02 7.76 21.24
C GLU A 151 -26.46 9.20 21.58
N ALA A 152 -25.70 10.21 21.15
CA ALA A 152 -26.04 11.62 21.36
C ALA A 152 -27.28 12.08 20.58
N GLN A 153 -27.62 11.40 19.47
CA GLN A 153 -28.87 11.63 18.74
C GLN A 153 -30.07 10.86 19.36
N GLY A 154 -29.82 9.92 20.27
CA GLY A 154 -30.85 9.06 20.86
C GLY A 154 -31.30 7.91 19.94
N GLU A 155 -30.52 7.59 18.90
CA GLU A 155 -30.83 6.58 17.89
C GLU A 155 -30.38 5.17 18.32
N TRP A 156 -30.97 4.66 19.41
CA TRP A 156 -30.55 3.42 20.07
C TRP A 156 -30.59 2.18 19.19
N ARG A 157 -31.56 2.09 18.27
CA ARG A 157 -31.64 0.98 17.30
C ARG A 157 -30.42 0.95 16.38
N ARG A 158 -29.96 2.11 15.90
CA ARG A 158 -28.74 2.21 15.08
C ARG A 158 -27.50 1.88 15.90
N VAL A 159 -27.45 2.30 17.16
CA VAL A 159 -26.37 1.92 18.07
C VAL A 159 -26.26 0.39 18.16
N ALA A 160 -27.38 -0.32 18.34
CA ALA A 160 -27.40 -1.78 18.32
C ALA A 160 -26.92 -2.37 16.97
N GLU A 161 -27.39 -1.86 15.84
CA GLU A 161 -26.96 -2.30 14.51
C GLU A 161 -25.45 -2.13 14.30
N ILE A 162 -24.87 -1.04 14.80
CA ILE A 162 -23.43 -0.79 14.76
C ILE A 162 -22.68 -1.79 15.64
N TYR A 163 -23.18 -2.09 16.85
CA TYR A 163 -22.60 -3.12 17.72
C TYR A 163 -22.68 -4.53 17.12
N ASP A 164 -23.78 -4.87 16.46
CA ASP A 164 -23.95 -6.17 15.80
C ASP A 164 -22.89 -6.42 14.73
N ARG A 165 -22.43 -5.35 14.07
CA ARG A 165 -21.28 -5.39 13.15
C ARG A 165 -19.95 -5.45 13.90
N LEU A 166 -19.73 -4.54 14.85
CA LEU A 166 -18.47 -4.41 15.60
C LEU A 166 -18.09 -5.69 16.35
N LEU A 167 -19.05 -6.35 16.99
CA LEU A 167 -18.82 -7.56 17.79
C LEU A 167 -18.39 -8.78 16.95
N ARG A 168 -18.47 -8.69 15.62
CA ARG A 168 -18.00 -9.70 14.65
C ARG A 168 -16.65 -9.37 14.05
N ILE A 169 -16.05 -8.24 14.43
CA ILE A 169 -14.78 -7.75 13.89
C ILE A 169 -13.71 -7.88 14.98
N PRO A 170 -12.58 -8.54 14.71
CA PRO A 170 -11.52 -8.70 15.69
C PRO A 170 -10.67 -7.43 15.78
N THR A 171 -11.10 -6.53 16.64
CA THR A 171 -10.36 -5.32 17.02
C THR A 171 -9.60 -5.52 18.33
N ALA A 172 -8.67 -4.61 18.64
CA ALA A 172 -7.84 -4.68 19.83
C ALA A 172 -8.67 -4.59 21.13
N MET A 173 -9.73 -3.78 21.14
CA MET A 173 -10.58 -3.55 22.32
C MET A 173 -11.87 -4.39 22.31
N TYR A 174 -11.89 -5.54 21.61
CA TYR A 174 -13.10 -6.38 21.43
C TYR A 174 -13.84 -6.69 22.74
N LYS A 175 -13.12 -6.93 23.86
CA LYS A 175 -13.71 -7.15 25.19
C LYS A 175 -14.47 -5.92 25.71
N SER A 176 -13.83 -4.75 25.63
CA SER A 176 -14.42 -3.49 26.07
C SER A 176 -15.68 -3.15 25.26
N HIS A 177 -15.70 -3.48 23.96
CA HIS A 177 -16.90 -3.30 23.13
C HIS A 177 -18.08 -4.15 23.61
N MET A 178 -17.83 -5.40 24.01
CA MET A 178 -18.86 -6.29 24.56
C MET A 178 -19.36 -5.80 25.92
N GLU A 179 -18.45 -5.44 26.83
CA GLU A 179 -18.80 -4.86 28.14
C GLU A 179 -19.65 -3.59 28.00
N ARG A 180 -19.32 -2.74 27.02
CA ARG A 180 -20.10 -1.53 26.73
C ARG A 180 -21.48 -1.86 26.17
N PHE A 181 -21.59 -2.84 25.26
CA PHE A 181 -22.88 -3.29 24.75
C PHE A 181 -23.77 -3.88 25.87
N GLU A 182 -23.19 -4.65 26.79
CA GLU A 182 -23.90 -5.13 27.99
C GLU A 182 -24.47 -4.01 28.83
N ALA A 183 -23.69 -2.95 29.06
CA ALA A 183 -24.16 -1.77 29.77
C ALA A 183 -25.34 -1.10 29.06
N ILE A 184 -25.32 -1.03 27.72
CA ILE A 184 -26.42 -0.46 26.92
C ILE A 184 -27.67 -1.33 27.02
N VAL A 185 -27.57 -2.65 26.86
CA VAL A 185 -28.69 -3.58 27.00
C VAL A 185 -29.32 -3.51 28.40
N ASN A 186 -28.52 -3.28 29.43
CA ASN A 186 -28.99 -3.15 30.81
C ASN A 186 -29.66 -1.79 31.09
N MET A 187 -29.29 -0.74 30.36
CA MET A 187 -29.80 0.62 30.54
C MET A 187 -31.04 0.92 29.66
N CYS A 188 -31.09 0.36 28.46
CA CYS A 188 -32.09 0.68 27.44
C CYS A 188 -33.29 -0.26 27.48
N ASN A 189 -34.45 0.24 27.02
CA ASN A 189 -35.62 -0.59 26.79
C ASN A 189 -35.41 -1.46 25.55
N PRO A 190 -35.63 -2.79 25.61
CA PRO A 190 -35.48 -3.68 24.45
C PRO A 190 -36.25 -3.23 23.20
N TYR A 191 -37.38 -2.52 23.37
CA TYR A 191 -38.14 -1.95 22.26
C TYR A 191 -37.39 -0.90 21.44
N ASP A 192 -36.56 -0.09 22.11
CA ASP A 192 -35.80 0.99 21.48
C ASP A 192 -34.51 0.47 20.83
N LEU A 193 -34.05 -0.71 21.26
CA LEU A 193 -32.80 -1.31 20.83
C LEU A 193 -32.96 -2.27 19.63
N LEU A 194 -34.07 -3.02 19.58
CA LEU A 194 -34.26 -4.10 18.61
C LEU A 194 -35.06 -3.68 17.37
N SER A 195 -34.87 -4.41 16.28
CA SER A 195 -35.80 -4.39 15.15
C SER A 195 -37.12 -5.05 15.54
N GLU A 196 -38.20 -4.76 14.82
CA GLU A 196 -39.51 -5.37 15.10
C GLU A 196 -39.48 -6.90 14.96
N GLU A 197 -38.76 -7.40 13.95
CA GLU A 197 -38.57 -8.83 13.71
C GLU A 197 -37.83 -9.51 14.86
N GLU A 198 -36.66 -8.97 15.24
CA GLU A 198 -35.88 -9.55 16.33
C GLU A 198 -36.61 -9.46 17.67
N PHE A 199 -37.29 -8.34 17.91
CA PHE A 199 -38.10 -8.17 19.11
C PHE A 199 -39.16 -9.27 19.21
N ASN A 200 -39.92 -9.53 18.14
CA ASN A 200 -40.97 -10.54 18.12
C ASN A 200 -40.41 -11.95 18.33
N ASP A 201 -39.26 -12.27 17.73
CA ASP A 201 -38.59 -13.56 17.93
C ASP A 201 -38.19 -13.78 19.40
N ILE A 202 -37.59 -12.76 20.02
CA ILE A 202 -37.20 -12.82 21.43
C ILE A 202 -38.44 -12.85 22.32
N PHE A 203 -39.47 -12.07 21.99
CA PHE A 203 -40.74 -12.04 22.71
C PHE A 203 -41.37 -13.43 22.78
N ASP A 204 -41.41 -14.16 21.66
CA ASP A 204 -41.94 -15.52 21.60
C ASP A 204 -41.15 -16.51 22.47
N ILE A 205 -39.83 -16.35 22.56
CA ILE A 205 -38.97 -17.16 23.43
C ILE A 205 -39.24 -16.83 24.89
N VAL A 206 -39.28 -15.54 25.24
CA VAL A 206 -39.49 -15.05 26.61
C VAL A 206 -40.87 -15.46 27.10
N ARG A 207 -41.92 -15.29 26.28
CA ARG A 207 -43.30 -15.73 26.60
C ARG A 207 -43.37 -17.22 26.93
N ARG A 208 -42.62 -18.08 26.24
CA ARG A 208 -42.60 -19.52 26.54
C ARG A 208 -41.85 -19.84 27.84
N LYS A 209 -40.88 -19.00 28.23
CA LYS A 209 -40.07 -19.17 29.44
C LYS A 209 -40.73 -18.56 30.68
N CYS A 210 -41.51 -17.50 30.51
CA CYS A 210 -42.20 -16.80 31.59
C CYS A 210 -43.64 -17.30 31.73
N ASN A 211 -44.10 -17.54 32.95
CA ASN A 211 -45.49 -17.91 33.25
C ASN A 211 -46.44 -16.68 33.23
N ILE A 212 -46.14 -15.68 32.40
CA ILE A 212 -46.77 -14.35 32.35
C ILE A 212 -47.58 -14.24 31.05
N GLY A 213 -48.81 -13.72 31.12
CA GLY A 213 -49.65 -13.50 29.94
C GLY A 213 -49.06 -12.43 29.00
N VAL A 214 -49.19 -12.61 27.68
CA VAL A 214 -48.65 -11.70 26.63
C VAL A 214 -49.03 -10.24 26.84
N ASP A 215 -50.28 -10.01 27.24
CA ASP A 215 -50.85 -8.68 27.44
C ASP A 215 -50.31 -7.98 28.70
N GLN A 216 -49.46 -8.67 29.49
CA GLN A 216 -48.83 -8.13 30.70
C GLN A 216 -47.32 -7.90 30.53
N ILE A 217 -46.68 -8.47 29.48
CA ILE A 217 -45.23 -8.33 29.27
C ILE A 217 -44.88 -6.97 28.66
N VAL A 218 -45.76 -6.43 27.82
CA VAL A 218 -45.63 -5.10 27.22
C VAL A 218 -46.60 -4.18 27.91
N ILE A 219 -46.07 -3.18 28.61
CA ILE A 219 -46.84 -2.22 29.38
C ILE A 219 -46.79 -0.88 28.64
N ASP A 220 -47.95 -0.25 28.48
CA ASP A 220 -48.05 1.12 28.00
C ASP A 220 -47.83 2.09 29.17
N GLU A 221 -46.72 2.84 29.15
CA GLU A 221 -46.40 3.88 30.11
C GLU A 221 -46.80 5.24 29.54
N SER A 222 -47.78 5.90 30.15
CA SER A 222 -48.18 7.27 29.79
C SER A 222 -47.22 8.28 30.41
N ILE A 223 -46.41 8.95 29.59
CA ILE A 223 -45.54 10.03 30.06
C ILE A 223 -46.33 11.33 30.05
N VAL A 224 -46.55 11.90 31.24
CA VAL A 224 -47.02 13.29 31.39
C VAL A 224 -45.78 14.17 31.35
N ASN A 225 -45.65 15.02 30.31
CA ASN A 225 -44.56 16.00 30.24
C ASN A 225 -44.76 17.06 31.35
N THR A 226 -44.26 16.80 32.55
CA THR A 226 -44.04 17.86 33.55
C THR A 226 -42.75 18.56 33.18
N GLY A 227 -42.87 19.55 32.30
CA GLY A 227 -41.76 20.39 31.88
C GLY A 227 -41.02 20.95 33.10
N ALA A 228 -39.70 20.71 33.15
CA ALA A 228 -38.80 21.41 34.04
C ALA A 228 -38.74 22.90 33.60
N ALA A 229 -39.68 23.70 34.10
CA ALA A 229 -39.64 25.15 34.03
C ALA A 229 -39.86 25.70 35.44
N GLY A 230 -38.75 25.94 36.14
CA GLY A 230 -38.75 26.93 37.22
C GLY A 230 -38.99 28.29 36.59
N GLY A 231 -40.19 28.83 36.72
CA GLY A 231 -40.55 30.13 36.19
C GLY A 231 -42.05 30.27 36.04
N THR A 232 -42.65 31.02 36.97
CA THR A 232 -44.04 31.49 36.97
C THR A 232 -44.45 32.10 35.63
N GLU A 233 -45.46 31.50 34.97
CA GLU A 233 -46.60 32.21 34.36
C GLU A 233 -47.66 31.21 33.89
N ILE A 234 -48.91 31.50 34.22
CA ILE A 234 -50.09 30.68 33.90
C ILE A 234 -50.43 30.96 32.43
N ALA A 235 -50.07 30.02 31.54
CA ALA A 235 -50.52 30.02 30.15
C ALA A 235 -51.23 28.69 29.84
N GLU A 236 -52.54 28.81 29.63
CA GLU A 236 -53.50 27.91 28.98
C GLU A 236 -53.11 26.43 28.80
N ALA A 237 -53.58 25.62 29.74
CA ALA A 237 -53.67 24.16 29.61
C ALA A 237 -54.69 23.78 28.52
N SER A 238 -54.24 23.65 27.27
CA SER A 238 -55.00 22.96 26.23
C SER A 238 -54.11 22.08 25.34
N ASN A 239 -54.43 20.78 25.34
CA ASN A 239 -54.01 19.73 24.39
C ASN A 239 -52.54 19.23 24.36
N PHE A 240 -52.00 18.80 25.50
CA PHE A 240 -50.91 17.81 25.47
C PHE A 240 -51.49 16.40 25.60
N LEU A 241 -51.54 15.66 24.48
CA LEU A 241 -51.81 14.22 24.51
C LEU A 241 -50.66 13.51 25.24
N PRO A 242 -50.93 12.59 26.17
CA PRO A 242 -49.88 11.82 26.83
C PRO A 242 -49.14 10.98 25.79
N VAL A 243 -47.80 11.05 25.79
CA VAL A 243 -46.98 10.18 24.94
C VAL A 243 -46.96 8.81 25.61
N ILE A 244 -47.61 7.83 24.99
CA ILE A 244 -47.59 6.44 25.44
C ILE A 244 -46.32 5.79 24.91
N ARG A 245 -45.45 5.30 25.80
CA ARG A 245 -44.28 4.49 25.43
C ARG A 245 -44.47 3.04 25.89
N LYS A 246 -44.17 2.10 25.00
CA LYS A 246 -44.17 0.67 25.32
C LYS A 246 -42.95 0.34 26.16
N LYS A 247 -43.14 -0.38 27.27
CA LYS A 247 -42.09 -0.82 28.20
C LYS A 247 -42.23 -2.30 28.48
N ILE A 248 -41.11 -2.95 28.78
CA ILE A 248 -41.13 -4.37 29.18
C ILE A 248 -41.39 -4.47 30.68
N HIS A 249 -42.28 -5.41 31.05
CA HIS A 249 -42.58 -5.73 32.44
C HIS A 249 -41.30 -6.11 33.21
N PRO A 250 -41.13 -5.67 34.47
CA PRO A 250 -39.93 -5.95 35.26
C PRO A 250 -39.54 -7.42 35.31
N ASP A 251 -40.51 -8.33 35.45
CA ASP A 251 -40.26 -9.77 35.47
C ASP A 251 -39.83 -10.35 34.10
N GLY A 252 -40.22 -9.71 32.99
CA GLY A 252 -39.83 -10.12 31.64
C GLY A 252 -38.49 -9.53 31.18
N LEU A 253 -38.13 -8.36 31.70
CA LEU A 253 -36.97 -7.59 31.26
C LEU A 253 -35.64 -8.38 31.37
N PRO A 254 -35.33 -9.08 32.48
CA PRO A 254 -34.11 -9.89 32.58
C PRO A 254 -34.03 -10.99 31.52
N HIS A 255 -35.17 -11.57 31.13
CA HIS A 255 -35.21 -12.62 30.11
C HIS A 255 -34.96 -12.06 28.71
N PHE A 256 -35.47 -10.86 28.41
CA PHE A 256 -35.11 -10.13 27.19
C PHE A 256 -33.62 -9.83 27.15
N GLN A 257 -33.08 -9.21 28.20
CA GLN A 257 -31.65 -8.87 28.29
C GLN A 257 -30.76 -10.10 28.12
N ALA A 258 -31.08 -11.20 28.82
CA ALA A 258 -30.33 -12.45 28.71
C ALA A 258 -30.35 -13.05 27.30
N GLU A 259 -31.49 -13.01 26.60
CA GLU A 259 -31.58 -13.54 25.23
C GLU A 259 -30.82 -12.67 24.22
N ILE A 260 -30.92 -11.34 24.34
CA ILE A 260 -30.16 -10.39 23.50
C ILE A 260 -28.66 -10.64 23.66
N LEU A 261 -28.18 -10.66 24.91
CA LEU A 261 -26.77 -10.87 25.21
C LEU A 261 -26.28 -12.25 24.80
N SER A 262 -27.05 -13.31 25.05
CA SER A 262 -26.72 -14.68 24.66
C SER A 262 -26.46 -14.80 23.15
N ARG A 263 -27.26 -14.11 22.32
CA ARG A 263 -27.04 -14.07 20.86
C ARG A 263 -25.71 -13.38 20.51
N ARG A 264 -25.44 -12.20 21.07
CA ARG A 264 -24.22 -11.42 20.78
C ARG A 264 -22.95 -12.07 21.33
N TYR A 265 -23.03 -12.76 22.47
CA TYR A 265 -21.91 -13.52 23.04
C TYR A 265 -21.41 -14.65 22.12
N ARG A 266 -22.27 -15.22 21.26
CA ARG A 266 -21.82 -16.21 20.26
C ARG A 266 -20.84 -15.58 19.26
N TRP A 267 -21.19 -14.42 18.71
CA TRP A 267 -20.30 -13.67 17.83
C TRP A 267 -19.03 -13.23 18.56
N HIS A 268 -19.18 -12.73 19.79
CA HIS A 268 -18.04 -12.30 20.59
C HIS A 268 -17.02 -13.43 20.84
N LYS A 269 -17.50 -14.65 21.09
CA LYS A 269 -16.64 -15.83 21.29
C LYS A 269 -15.85 -16.20 20.02
N GLU A 270 -16.48 -16.10 18.86
CA GLU A 270 -15.80 -16.31 17.57
C GLU A 270 -14.74 -15.22 17.34
N THR A 271 -15.11 -13.96 17.57
CA THR A 271 -14.20 -12.80 17.50
C THR A 271 -13.02 -12.94 18.45
N GLU A 272 -13.23 -13.41 19.68
CA GLU A 272 -12.17 -13.67 20.65
C GLU A 272 -11.15 -14.68 20.12
N ALA A 273 -11.60 -15.79 19.54
CA ALA A 273 -10.72 -16.78 18.94
C ALA A 273 -9.91 -16.16 17.78
N MET A 274 -10.56 -15.33 16.95
CA MET A 274 -9.89 -14.62 15.87
C MET A 274 -8.82 -13.64 16.38
N VAL A 275 -9.11 -12.85 17.41
CA VAL A 275 -8.16 -11.93 18.02
C VAL A 275 -6.96 -12.70 18.59
N ASN A 276 -7.22 -13.73 19.39
CA ASN A 276 -6.17 -14.53 20.03
C ASN A 276 -5.18 -15.16 19.03
N ALA A 277 -5.66 -15.59 17.86
CA ALA A 277 -4.80 -16.11 16.80
C ALA A 277 -3.83 -15.05 16.22
N ARG A 278 -4.12 -13.75 16.41
CA ARG A 278 -3.44 -12.62 15.77
C ARG A 278 -2.58 -11.80 16.73
N LEU A 279 -2.87 -11.85 18.02
CA LEU A 279 -2.09 -11.19 19.07
C LEU A 279 -0.58 -11.45 18.96
N PRO A 280 -0.09 -12.69 18.69
CA PRO A 280 1.35 -12.92 18.56
C PRO A 280 2.02 -12.09 17.46
N PHE A 281 1.28 -11.70 16.42
CA PHE A 281 1.77 -10.84 15.35
C PHE A 281 1.57 -9.36 15.68
N GLU A 282 0.39 -8.95 16.15
CA GLU A 282 0.06 -7.55 16.44
C GLU A 282 0.98 -6.98 17.54
N ASP A 283 1.28 -7.75 18.59
CA ASP A 283 2.16 -7.32 19.70
C ASP A 283 3.60 -7.03 19.25
N GLN A 284 4.04 -7.64 18.15
CA GLN A 284 5.39 -7.42 17.59
C GLN A 284 5.46 -6.18 16.69
N ILE A 285 4.32 -5.56 16.34
CA ILE A 285 4.26 -4.36 15.50
C ILE A 285 4.51 -3.11 16.35
N LYS A 286 5.78 -2.74 16.53
CA LYS A 286 6.14 -1.50 17.26
C LYS A 286 5.83 -0.21 16.49
N ARG A 287 5.78 -0.24 15.16
CA ARG A 287 5.57 0.95 14.31
C ARG A 287 4.53 0.68 13.21
N PRO A 288 3.25 0.98 13.45
CA PRO A 288 2.17 0.74 12.48
C PRO A 288 2.03 1.84 11.42
N TYR A 289 2.77 2.94 11.54
CA TYR A 289 2.72 4.09 10.63
C TYR A 289 3.97 4.21 9.75
N PHE A 290 3.85 4.96 8.66
CA PHE A 290 4.96 5.22 7.75
C PHE A 290 6.03 6.11 8.38
N HIS A 291 7.30 5.74 8.21
CA HIS A 291 8.46 6.60 8.45
C HIS A 291 9.60 6.20 7.51
N VAL A 292 10.38 7.18 7.05
CA VAL A 292 11.58 6.95 6.22
C VAL A 292 12.70 6.15 6.89
N LYS A 293 12.72 6.04 8.22
CA LYS A 293 13.76 5.31 8.94
C LYS A 293 13.53 3.81 8.70
N PRO A 294 14.58 3.02 8.45
CA PRO A 294 14.40 1.59 8.25
C PRO A 294 13.76 0.94 9.48
N LEU A 295 12.87 -0.03 9.23
CA LEU A 295 12.38 -1.00 10.20
C LEU A 295 13.46 -2.03 10.53
N GLU A 296 13.37 -2.58 11.74
CA GLU A 296 14.21 -3.69 12.19
C GLU A 296 13.90 -4.97 11.37
N ALA A 297 14.91 -5.84 11.20
CA ALA A 297 14.74 -7.08 10.45
C ALA A 297 13.66 -8.00 11.04
N GLU A 298 13.50 -8.01 12.37
CA GLU A 298 12.47 -8.81 13.03
C GLU A 298 11.06 -8.30 12.74
N GLN A 299 10.86 -6.98 12.63
CA GLN A 299 9.56 -6.42 12.25
C GLN A 299 9.21 -6.79 10.80
N LEU A 300 10.18 -6.76 9.88
CA LEU A 300 9.97 -7.19 8.49
C LEU A 300 9.65 -8.69 8.42
N LYS A 301 10.26 -9.51 9.29
CA LYS A 301 9.95 -10.93 9.42
C LYS A 301 8.54 -11.14 9.96
N ASN A 302 8.14 -10.43 11.01
CA ASN A 302 6.79 -10.48 11.58
C ASN A 302 5.72 -10.16 10.51
N TRP A 303 5.88 -9.07 9.77
CA TRP A 303 4.95 -8.72 8.67
C TRP A 303 4.85 -9.81 7.60
N ARG A 304 5.97 -10.45 7.23
CA ARG A 304 5.95 -11.55 6.25
C ARG A 304 5.13 -12.72 6.76
N LEU A 305 5.40 -13.16 8.00
CA LEU A 305 4.73 -14.28 8.64
C LEU A 305 3.24 -14.01 8.87
N TYR A 306 2.89 -12.79 9.29
CA TYR A 306 1.50 -12.42 9.50
C TYR A 306 0.71 -12.40 8.18
N LEU A 307 1.31 -11.87 7.10
CA LEU A 307 0.70 -11.95 5.77
C LEU A 307 0.54 -13.40 5.30
N ASP A 308 1.53 -14.26 5.54
CA ASP A 308 1.41 -15.69 5.20
C ASP A 308 0.28 -16.37 5.99
N PHE A 309 0.16 -16.05 7.28
CA PHE A 309 -0.92 -16.53 8.13
C PHE A 309 -2.31 -16.14 7.58
N GLU A 310 -2.59 -14.86 7.31
CA GLU A 310 -3.90 -14.47 6.78
C GLU A 310 -4.17 -15.05 5.38
N ILE A 311 -3.13 -15.21 4.54
CA ILE A 311 -3.29 -15.85 3.22
C ILE A 311 -3.73 -17.31 3.36
N ILE A 312 -3.26 -18.01 4.39
CA ILE A 312 -3.67 -19.39 4.69
C ILE A 312 -5.10 -19.42 5.23
N GLU A 313 -5.48 -18.47 6.11
CA GLU A 313 -6.85 -18.34 6.63
C GLU A 313 -7.87 -18.04 5.52
N GLY A 314 -7.48 -17.32 4.47
CA GLY A 314 -8.22 -17.23 3.22
C GLY A 314 -9.32 -16.16 3.15
N ASP A 315 -9.53 -15.37 4.20
CA ASP A 315 -10.48 -14.25 4.17
C ASP A 315 -9.93 -13.09 3.33
N GLU A 316 -10.54 -12.85 2.17
CA GLU A 316 -10.06 -11.88 1.19
C GLU A 316 -10.04 -10.43 1.72
N ASN A 317 -11.03 -10.05 2.52
CA ASN A 317 -11.15 -8.70 3.06
C ASN A 317 -10.04 -8.45 4.09
N ARG A 318 -9.84 -9.39 5.01
CA ARG A 318 -8.79 -9.34 6.02
C ARG A 318 -7.40 -9.34 5.39
N ILE A 319 -7.15 -10.21 4.40
CA ILE A 319 -5.88 -10.24 3.67
C ILE A 319 -5.61 -8.88 3.01
N THR A 320 -6.62 -8.30 2.36
CA THR A 320 -6.50 -6.99 1.70
C THR A 320 -6.15 -5.90 2.69
N VAL A 321 -6.91 -5.82 3.79
CA VAL A 321 -6.69 -4.83 4.84
C VAL A 321 -5.29 -5.01 5.44
N LEU A 322 -4.86 -6.24 5.71
CA LEU A 322 -3.53 -6.51 6.25
C LEU A 322 -2.41 -6.11 5.27
N PHE A 323 -2.56 -6.38 3.97
CA PHE A 323 -1.61 -5.91 2.96
C PHE A 323 -1.52 -4.39 2.92
N GLU A 324 -2.67 -3.71 2.89
CA GLU A 324 -2.72 -2.25 2.87
C GLU A 324 -2.12 -1.63 4.15
N ARG A 325 -2.40 -2.21 5.33
CA ARG A 325 -1.75 -1.86 6.62
C ARG A 325 -0.23 -2.06 6.56
N CYS A 326 0.22 -3.23 6.10
CA CYS A 326 1.64 -3.55 5.96
C CYS A 326 2.34 -2.54 5.05
N LEU A 327 1.72 -2.17 3.92
CA LEU A 327 2.30 -1.23 2.97
C LEU A 327 2.39 0.20 3.53
N ILE A 328 1.56 0.59 4.51
CA ILE A 328 1.73 1.86 5.21
C ILE A 328 3.07 1.88 5.96
N ALA A 329 3.34 0.90 6.82
CA ALA A 329 4.59 0.82 7.58
C ALA A 329 5.81 0.46 6.72
N CYS A 330 5.61 -0.37 5.69
CA CYS A 330 6.66 -0.97 4.88
C CYS A 330 6.74 -0.46 3.43
N ALA A 331 6.24 0.76 3.15
CA ALA A 331 6.19 1.31 1.79
C ALA A 331 7.54 1.34 1.06
N LEU A 332 8.66 1.39 1.78
CA LEU A 332 10.01 1.45 1.21
C LEU A 332 10.61 0.08 0.87
N TYR A 333 9.87 -1.02 1.07
CA TYR A 333 10.37 -2.39 0.92
C TYR A 333 9.67 -3.11 -0.24
N ASP A 334 10.39 -3.35 -1.34
CA ASP A 334 9.82 -3.93 -2.58
C ASP A 334 9.22 -5.33 -2.40
N GLN A 335 9.72 -6.11 -1.44
CA GLN A 335 9.24 -7.48 -1.19
C GLN A 335 7.74 -7.53 -0.86
N PHE A 336 7.19 -6.54 -0.14
CA PHE A 336 5.77 -6.54 0.23
C PHE A 336 4.88 -6.11 -0.92
N TRP A 337 5.31 -5.10 -1.70
CA TRP A 337 4.61 -4.69 -2.92
C TRP A 337 4.54 -5.83 -3.94
N THR A 338 5.64 -6.54 -4.16
CA THR A 338 5.66 -7.66 -5.10
C THR A 338 4.86 -8.86 -4.59
N LYS A 339 4.85 -9.12 -3.28
CA LYS A 339 3.97 -10.14 -2.66
C LYS A 339 2.49 -9.78 -2.86
N PHE A 340 2.11 -8.53 -2.58
CA PHE A 340 0.74 -8.06 -2.77
C PHE A 340 0.30 -8.10 -4.23
N ALA A 341 1.15 -7.67 -5.16
CA ALA A 341 0.85 -7.71 -6.59
C ALA A 341 0.64 -9.15 -7.10
N ARG A 342 1.45 -10.11 -6.64
CA ARG A 342 1.27 -11.54 -6.98
C ARG A 342 -0.03 -12.10 -6.42
N TRP A 343 -0.35 -11.83 -5.16
CA TRP A 343 -1.60 -12.26 -4.54
C TRP A 343 -2.81 -11.64 -5.26
N THR A 344 -2.77 -10.34 -5.52
CA THR A 344 -3.82 -9.60 -6.23
C THR A 344 -4.03 -10.12 -7.64
N ARG A 345 -2.95 -10.43 -8.38
CA ARG A 345 -3.05 -11.01 -9.72
C ARG A 345 -3.82 -12.33 -9.72
N LYS A 346 -3.58 -13.18 -8.70
CA LYS A 346 -4.21 -14.50 -8.58
C LYS A 346 -5.70 -14.41 -8.23
N HIS A 347 -6.09 -13.47 -7.37
CA HIS A 347 -7.45 -13.43 -6.80
C HIS A 347 -8.35 -12.35 -7.43
N ARG A 348 -7.78 -11.21 -7.84
CA ARG A 348 -8.53 -10.04 -8.36
C ARG A 348 -8.26 -9.73 -9.82
N GLY A 349 -7.18 -10.28 -10.38
CA GLY A 349 -6.82 -10.10 -11.79
C GLY A 349 -5.70 -9.10 -12.03
N SER A 350 -5.36 -8.95 -13.31
CA SER A 350 -4.17 -8.22 -13.75
C SER A 350 -4.29 -6.70 -13.63
N THR A 351 -5.50 -6.14 -13.71
CA THR A 351 -5.69 -4.68 -13.65
C THR A 351 -5.35 -4.14 -12.27
N GLU A 352 -5.81 -4.83 -11.23
CA GLU A 352 -5.58 -4.51 -9.82
C GLU A 352 -4.11 -4.72 -9.47
N ALA A 353 -3.50 -5.82 -9.93
CA ALA A 353 -2.07 -6.06 -9.75
C ALA A 353 -1.21 -4.96 -10.39
N ARG A 354 -1.60 -4.46 -11.57
CA ARG A 354 -0.94 -3.34 -12.24
C ARG A 354 -1.01 -2.06 -11.40
N ASN A 355 -2.12 -1.80 -10.74
CA ASN A 355 -2.24 -0.65 -9.84
C ASN A 355 -1.34 -0.75 -8.60
N VAL A 356 -1.16 -1.95 -8.04
CA VAL A 356 -0.20 -2.17 -6.96
C VAL A 356 1.21 -1.78 -7.41
N TYR A 357 1.64 -2.19 -8.61
CA TYR A 357 2.94 -1.78 -9.15
C TYR A 357 3.05 -0.27 -9.41
N ARG A 358 1.99 0.37 -9.91
CA ARG A 358 1.96 1.83 -10.12
C ARG A 358 2.13 2.59 -8.80
N ARG A 359 1.42 2.18 -7.75
CA ARG A 359 1.56 2.72 -6.39
C ARG A 359 2.97 2.50 -5.85
N ALA A 360 3.50 1.28 -5.96
CA ALA A 360 4.86 0.97 -5.54
C ALA A 360 5.91 1.91 -6.18
N ARG A 361 5.75 2.25 -7.47
CA ARG A 361 6.64 3.20 -8.17
C ARG A 361 6.57 4.62 -7.62
N GLN A 362 5.47 5.04 -7.00
CA GLN A 362 5.38 6.34 -6.35
C GLN A 362 6.26 6.38 -5.09
N HIS A 363 6.28 5.30 -4.31
CA HIS A 363 7.03 5.21 -3.05
C HIS A 363 8.52 4.89 -3.25
N ILE A 364 8.85 4.01 -4.18
CA ILE A 364 10.22 3.53 -4.42
C ILE A 364 10.61 3.58 -5.92
N PRO A 365 10.56 4.77 -6.55
CA PRO A 365 10.78 4.92 -8.00
C PRO A 365 12.16 4.47 -8.48
N GLY A 366 13.18 4.52 -7.61
CA GLY A 366 14.56 4.11 -7.89
C GLY A 366 14.88 2.65 -7.57
N ASN A 367 13.91 1.84 -7.14
CA ASN A 367 14.15 0.44 -6.81
C ASN A 367 14.22 -0.44 -8.07
N VAL A 368 15.42 -0.95 -8.36
CA VAL A 368 15.69 -1.78 -9.55
C VAL A 368 14.92 -3.09 -9.55
N ARG A 369 14.74 -3.73 -8.38
CA ARG A 369 14.00 -5.00 -8.25
C ARG A 369 12.52 -4.81 -8.58
N LEU A 370 11.93 -3.71 -8.13
CA LEU A 370 10.57 -3.34 -8.47
C LEU A 370 10.41 -3.10 -9.98
N ALA A 371 11.33 -2.35 -10.60
CA ALA A 371 11.28 -2.08 -12.05
C ALA A 371 11.35 -3.38 -12.87
N LEU A 372 12.26 -4.29 -12.50
CA LEU A 372 12.38 -5.62 -13.11
C LEU A 372 11.11 -6.44 -12.91
N ALA A 373 10.58 -6.50 -11.68
CA ALA A 373 9.36 -7.25 -11.38
C ALA A 373 8.14 -6.70 -12.14
N TYR A 374 8.00 -5.38 -12.25
CA TYR A 374 6.87 -4.77 -12.95
C TYR A 374 6.97 -4.99 -14.47
N SER A 375 8.15 -4.84 -15.05
CA SER A 375 8.36 -5.17 -16.47
C SER A 375 8.11 -6.66 -16.77
N ALA A 376 8.49 -7.57 -15.86
CA ALA A 376 8.18 -9.00 -15.97
C ALA A 376 6.69 -9.29 -15.91
N PHE A 377 5.96 -8.55 -15.08
CA PHE A 377 4.52 -8.65 -14.99
C PHE A 377 3.85 -8.24 -16.32
N GLU A 378 4.18 -7.08 -16.89
CA GLU A 378 3.60 -6.66 -18.18
C GLU A 378 3.98 -7.61 -19.33
N GLU A 379 5.23 -8.11 -19.33
CA GLU A 379 5.69 -9.12 -20.26
C GLU A 379 4.89 -10.43 -20.15
N SER A 380 4.54 -10.85 -18.94
CA SER A 380 3.71 -12.05 -18.72
C SER A 380 2.28 -11.89 -19.25
N LEU A 381 1.84 -10.66 -19.50
CA LEU A 381 0.54 -10.35 -20.13
C LEU A 381 0.65 -10.18 -21.65
N GLY A 382 1.86 -10.33 -22.21
CA GLY A 382 2.13 -10.05 -23.62
C GLY A 382 2.31 -8.57 -23.95
N ASP A 383 2.27 -7.66 -22.96
CA ASP A 383 2.47 -6.23 -23.17
C ASP A 383 3.96 -5.85 -23.07
N TYR A 384 4.70 -6.28 -24.08
CA TYR A 384 6.12 -5.98 -24.23
C TYR A 384 6.40 -4.48 -24.42
N ALA A 385 5.46 -3.72 -25.00
CA ALA A 385 5.61 -2.28 -25.21
C ALA A 385 5.59 -1.53 -23.87
N ALA A 386 4.66 -1.87 -22.98
CA ALA A 386 4.61 -1.33 -21.63
C ALA A 386 5.86 -1.73 -20.82
N ALA A 387 6.26 -3.00 -20.87
CA ALA A 387 7.48 -3.48 -20.22
C ALA A 387 8.73 -2.69 -20.68
N GLY A 388 8.88 -2.46 -21.98
CA GLY A 388 9.97 -1.66 -22.54
C GLY A 388 9.91 -0.19 -22.12
N THR A 389 8.71 0.39 -22.02
CA THR A 389 8.50 1.76 -21.55
C THR A 389 8.90 1.91 -20.08
N ILE A 390 8.56 0.95 -19.22
CA ILE A 390 8.92 0.92 -17.80
C ILE A 390 10.45 0.93 -17.65
N LEU A 391 11.14 0.01 -18.33
CA LEU A 391 12.59 -0.12 -18.25
C LEU A 391 13.32 1.09 -18.84
N ASN A 392 12.87 1.60 -19.99
CA ASN A 392 13.45 2.81 -20.59
C ASN A 392 13.26 4.05 -19.72
N SER A 393 12.07 4.22 -19.12
CA SER A 393 11.80 5.29 -18.18
C SER A 393 12.70 5.18 -16.95
N PHE A 394 12.92 3.97 -16.43
CA PHE A 394 13.80 3.74 -15.28
C PHE A 394 15.24 4.06 -15.65
N ARG A 395 15.76 3.48 -16.74
CA ARG A 395 17.12 3.71 -17.25
C ARG A 395 17.46 5.18 -17.44
N ARG A 396 16.52 5.99 -17.93
CA ARG A 396 16.72 7.44 -18.13
C ARG A 396 16.86 8.21 -16.82
N LYS A 397 16.10 7.83 -15.78
CA LYS A 397 16.12 8.50 -14.47
C LYS A 397 17.22 7.97 -13.56
N TYR A 398 17.53 6.68 -13.66
CA TYR A 398 18.47 5.95 -12.82
C TYR A 398 19.43 5.13 -13.70
N PRO A 399 20.41 5.79 -14.35
CA PRO A 399 21.37 5.10 -15.21
C PRO A 399 22.35 4.24 -14.40
N GLY A 400 22.96 3.23 -15.04
CA GLY A 400 24.06 2.44 -14.46
C GLY A 400 23.69 1.04 -13.95
N TYR A 401 22.44 0.61 -14.06
CA TYR A 401 22.02 -0.73 -13.65
C TYR A 401 22.15 -1.75 -14.79
N ALA A 402 23.20 -2.59 -14.77
CA ALA A 402 23.43 -3.64 -15.75
C ALA A 402 22.23 -4.59 -15.92
N ALA A 403 21.53 -4.94 -14.83
CA ALA A 403 20.34 -5.79 -14.88
C ALA A 403 19.19 -5.21 -15.72
N ILE A 404 19.06 -3.88 -15.78
CA ILE A 404 18.07 -3.20 -16.63
C ILE A 404 18.48 -3.28 -18.10
N GLU A 405 19.77 -3.09 -18.39
CA GLU A 405 20.29 -3.21 -19.75
C GLU A 405 20.12 -4.65 -20.26
N LEU A 406 20.54 -5.64 -19.48
CA LEU A 406 20.37 -7.07 -19.81
C LEU A 406 18.91 -7.42 -20.12
N ARG A 407 17.97 -6.90 -19.33
CA ARG A 407 16.55 -7.13 -19.57
C ARG A 407 16.05 -6.46 -20.85
N LEU A 408 16.48 -5.22 -21.12
CA LEU A 408 16.15 -4.51 -22.36
C LEU A 408 16.71 -5.25 -23.58
N ILE A 409 17.94 -5.75 -23.50
CA ILE A 409 18.59 -6.53 -24.54
C ILE A 409 17.77 -7.79 -24.85
N GLY A 410 17.49 -8.61 -23.84
CA GLY A 410 16.68 -9.81 -24.01
C GLY A 410 15.29 -9.52 -24.60
N MET A 411 14.67 -8.38 -24.25
CA MET A 411 13.40 -7.96 -24.84
C MET A 411 13.50 -7.58 -26.33
N PHE A 412 14.51 -6.78 -26.71
CA PHE A 412 14.66 -6.33 -28.10
C PHE A 412 15.22 -7.41 -29.03
N HIS A 413 16.08 -8.28 -28.50
CA HIS A 413 16.71 -9.38 -29.21
C HIS A 413 15.78 -10.59 -29.39
N LEU A 414 15.09 -11.06 -28.33
CA LEU A 414 14.42 -12.36 -28.35
C LEU A 414 12.89 -12.32 -28.49
N LYS A 415 12.20 -11.26 -28.05
CA LYS A 415 10.73 -11.33 -27.82
C LYS A 415 9.87 -10.30 -28.54
N PHE A 416 10.35 -9.09 -28.82
CA PHE A 416 9.45 -8.01 -29.28
C PHE A 416 9.62 -7.57 -30.75
N ARG A 417 10.86 -7.36 -31.22
CA ARG A 417 11.10 -6.72 -32.53
C ARG A 417 12.12 -7.41 -33.43
N ASN A 418 12.89 -8.37 -32.90
CA ASN A 418 14.10 -8.86 -33.56
C ASN A 418 15.03 -7.69 -33.99
N ASP A 419 15.01 -6.58 -33.24
CA ASP A 419 15.77 -5.36 -33.56
C ASP A 419 17.17 -5.50 -32.95
N ARG A 420 17.95 -6.31 -33.65
CA ARG A 420 19.30 -6.74 -33.26
C ARG A 420 20.29 -5.58 -33.21
N ARG A 421 20.14 -4.60 -34.11
CA ARG A 421 20.97 -3.39 -34.14
C ARG A 421 20.73 -2.53 -32.90
N LEU A 422 19.48 -2.41 -32.47
CA LEU A 422 19.17 -1.70 -31.22
C LEU A 422 19.70 -2.47 -30.00
N ALA A 423 19.58 -3.80 -29.97
CA ALA A 423 20.13 -4.63 -28.90
C ALA A 423 21.65 -4.47 -28.78
N GLU A 424 22.39 -4.55 -29.89
CA GLU A 424 23.84 -4.34 -29.93
C GLU A 424 24.24 -2.96 -29.42
N LYS A 425 23.53 -1.92 -29.88
CA LYS A 425 23.76 -0.53 -29.44
C LYS A 425 23.52 -0.35 -27.94
N ILE A 426 22.56 -1.07 -27.37
CA ILE A 426 22.30 -1.05 -25.92
C ILE A 426 23.45 -1.74 -25.17
N ILE A 427 23.89 -2.92 -25.62
CA ILE A 427 25.01 -3.66 -25.01
C ILE A 427 26.28 -2.82 -25.01
N ARG A 428 26.68 -2.27 -26.16
CA ARG A 428 27.92 -1.48 -26.28
C ARG A 428 27.92 -0.26 -25.36
N ARG A 429 26.80 0.47 -25.28
CA ARG A 429 26.64 1.60 -24.35
C ARG A 429 26.65 1.20 -22.88
N ALA A 430 26.14 0.01 -22.56
CA ALA A 430 26.21 -0.51 -21.20
C ALA A 430 27.66 -0.86 -20.83
N LEU A 431 28.39 -1.51 -21.74
CA LEU A 431 29.81 -1.83 -21.61
C LEU A 431 30.71 -0.59 -21.55
N GLU A 432 30.34 0.53 -22.19
CA GLU A 432 31.07 1.81 -22.00
C GLU A 432 31.11 2.26 -20.53
N ARG A 433 30.06 1.95 -19.76
CA ARG A 433 29.91 2.32 -18.35
C ARG A 433 30.43 1.23 -17.40
N ASP A 434 30.23 -0.03 -17.77
CA ASP A 434 30.59 -1.20 -16.98
C ASP A 434 31.36 -2.19 -17.86
N ARG A 435 32.62 -1.83 -18.13
CA ARG A 435 33.50 -2.53 -19.09
C ARG A 435 33.83 -3.96 -18.68
N ASP A 436 33.72 -4.24 -17.38
CA ASP A 436 34.20 -5.48 -16.77
C ASP A 436 33.03 -6.44 -16.48
N ASN A 437 31.82 -6.11 -16.98
CA ASN A 437 30.63 -6.92 -16.76
C ASN A 437 30.58 -8.13 -17.69
N VAL A 438 30.98 -9.29 -17.17
CA VAL A 438 30.99 -10.56 -17.90
C VAL A 438 29.63 -10.92 -18.49
N GLN A 439 28.52 -10.61 -17.81
CA GLN A 439 27.18 -10.93 -18.34
C GLN A 439 26.85 -10.10 -19.58
N LEU A 440 27.23 -8.81 -19.62
CA LEU A 440 27.05 -7.98 -20.80
C LEU A 440 27.95 -8.42 -21.96
N LEU A 441 29.19 -8.85 -21.67
CA LEU A 441 30.11 -9.42 -22.66
C LEU A 441 29.58 -10.72 -23.26
N LEU A 442 29.06 -11.63 -22.42
CA LEU A 442 28.40 -12.85 -22.86
C LEU A 442 27.21 -12.56 -23.77
N GLN A 443 26.35 -11.61 -23.38
CA GLN A 443 25.22 -11.21 -24.23
C GLN A 443 25.67 -10.58 -25.57
N LEU A 444 26.83 -9.92 -25.64
CA LEU A 444 27.38 -9.41 -26.90
C LEU A 444 27.77 -10.56 -27.85
N ILE A 445 28.43 -11.59 -27.30
CA ILE A 445 28.84 -12.78 -28.05
C ILE A 445 27.61 -13.59 -28.47
N ASP A 446 26.69 -13.86 -27.54
CA ASP A 446 25.43 -14.58 -27.81
C ASP A 446 24.58 -13.85 -28.85
N LEU A 447 24.57 -12.50 -28.79
CA LEU A 447 24.01 -11.69 -29.84
C LEU A 447 24.73 -12.09 -31.12
N ALA A 448 26.01 -11.75 -31.32
CA ALA A 448 26.76 -12.01 -32.56
C ALA A 448 26.58 -13.42 -33.14
N PHE A 449 26.61 -14.47 -32.30
CA PHE A 449 26.44 -15.86 -32.68
C PHE A 449 25.06 -16.18 -33.25
N THR A 450 23.99 -15.66 -32.64
CA THR A 450 22.60 -15.91 -33.06
C THR A 450 22.17 -15.09 -34.29
N ASN A 451 23.11 -14.59 -35.10
CA ASN A 451 22.76 -13.80 -36.29
C ASN A 451 22.15 -14.70 -37.37
N PRO A 452 20.95 -14.37 -37.92
CA PRO A 452 20.43 -15.07 -39.08
C PRO A 452 21.39 -15.02 -40.28
N GLU A 453 22.05 -13.87 -40.48
CA GLU A 453 23.19 -13.73 -41.38
C GLU A 453 24.46 -13.94 -40.57
N PHE A 454 24.85 -15.21 -40.40
CA PHE A 454 26.04 -15.57 -39.63
C PHE A 454 27.29 -14.89 -40.20
N SER A 455 28.06 -14.25 -39.31
CA SER A 455 29.33 -13.62 -39.64
C SER A 455 30.37 -14.10 -38.64
N GLN A 456 31.29 -14.95 -39.10
CA GLN A 456 32.42 -15.41 -38.30
C GLN A 456 33.21 -14.21 -37.75
N THR A 457 33.46 -13.20 -38.58
CA THR A 457 34.18 -11.97 -38.18
C THR A 457 33.51 -11.26 -37.01
N ALA A 458 32.19 -11.09 -37.04
CA ALA A 458 31.47 -10.42 -35.95
C ALA A 458 31.54 -11.18 -34.62
N VAL A 459 31.54 -12.52 -34.66
CA VAL A 459 31.69 -13.36 -33.46
C VAL A 459 33.10 -13.27 -32.90
N ILE A 460 34.12 -13.32 -33.76
CA ILE A 460 35.53 -13.14 -33.39
C ILE A 460 35.74 -11.77 -32.74
N GLU A 461 35.25 -10.70 -33.36
CA GLU A 461 35.34 -9.34 -32.82
C GLU A 461 34.69 -9.22 -31.43
N ALA A 462 33.57 -9.90 -31.19
CA ALA A 462 32.92 -9.91 -29.88
C ALA A 462 33.75 -10.64 -28.82
N PHE A 463 34.37 -11.78 -29.16
CA PHE A 463 35.28 -12.48 -28.27
C PHE A 463 36.55 -11.67 -27.99
N ASP A 464 37.14 -11.05 -29.02
CA ASP A 464 38.34 -10.21 -28.86
C ASP A 464 38.06 -9.01 -27.98
N PHE A 465 36.87 -8.41 -28.11
CA PHE A 465 36.43 -7.35 -27.23
C PHE A 465 36.34 -7.82 -25.77
N ALA A 466 35.81 -9.01 -25.52
CA ALA A 466 35.73 -9.58 -24.17
C ALA A 466 37.12 -9.89 -23.57
N ILE A 467 38.02 -10.51 -24.34
CA ILE A 467 39.38 -10.85 -23.89
C ILE A 467 40.22 -9.61 -23.58
N LYS A 468 40.04 -8.53 -24.36
CA LYS A 468 40.72 -7.23 -24.16
C LYS A 468 40.12 -6.38 -23.03
N SER A 469 38.97 -6.77 -22.49
CA SER A 469 38.31 -6.04 -21.40
C SER A 469 39.03 -6.27 -20.07
N ASN A 470 38.84 -5.38 -19.10
CA ASN A 470 39.52 -5.43 -17.81
C ASN A 470 38.82 -6.38 -16.82
N ILE A 471 38.54 -7.60 -17.28
CA ILE A 471 37.98 -8.70 -16.49
C ILE A 471 39.10 -9.52 -15.84
N SER A 472 38.74 -10.42 -14.90
CA SER A 472 39.74 -11.27 -14.25
C SER A 472 40.41 -12.20 -15.25
N ASP A 473 41.65 -12.59 -14.95
CA ASP A 473 42.41 -13.44 -15.86
C ASP A 473 41.78 -14.83 -16.06
N ALA A 474 41.10 -15.35 -15.03
CA ALA A 474 40.30 -16.56 -15.13
C ALA A 474 39.13 -16.41 -16.13
N GLU A 475 38.45 -15.25 -16.14
CA GLU A 475 37.38 -14.96 -17.09
C GLU A 475 37.92 -14.74 -18.50
N LYS A 476 39.06 -14.05 -18.67
CA LYS A 476 39.74 -13.92 -19.98
C LYS A 476 40.10 -15.29 -20.54
N LEU A 477 40.63 -16.18 -19.70
CA LEU A 477 40.99 -17.52 -20.11
C LEU A 477 39.75 -18.32 -20.55
N GLN A 478 38.62 -18.20 -19.85
CA GLN A 478 37.35 -18.81 -20.26
C GLN A 478 36.86 -18.26 -21.61
N PHE A 479 36.93 -16.96 -21.85
CA PHE A 479 36.57 -16.39 -23.15
C PHE A 479 37.53 -16.83 -24.26
N SER A 480 38.83 -16.92 -23.96
CA SER A 480 39.85 -17.40 -24.90
C SER A 480 39.63 -18.85 -25.28
N GLN A 481 39.29 -19.72 -24.32
CA GLN A 481 38.95 -21.12 -24.57
C GLN A 481 37.68 -21.22 -25.43
N ARG A 482 36.62 -20.49 -25.07
CA ARG A 482 35.36 -20.50 -25.85
C ARG A 482 35.54 -19.99 -27.28
N LYS A 483 36.44 -19.03 -27.50
CA LYS A 483 36.80 -18.58 -28.86
C LYS A 483 37.56 -19.68 -29.61
N LEU A 484 38.44 -20.43 -28.95
CA LEU A 484 39.13 -21.57 -29.55
C LEU A 484 38.13 -22.67 -29.96
N ASP A 485 37.26 -23.08 -29.04
CA ASP A 485 36.19 -24.07 -29.31
C ASP A 485 35.33 -23.64 -30.52
N PHE A 486 34.95 -22.35 -30.59
CA PHE A 486 34.21 -21.80 -31.72
C PHE A 486 34.98 -21.87 -33.04
N LEU A 487 36.28 -21.54 -33.04
CA LEU A 487 37.10 -21.58 -34.24
C LEU A 487 37.34 -23.02 -34.72
N GLU A 488 37.49 -23.97 -33.81
CA GLU A 488 37.63 -25.41 -34.14
C GLU A 488 36.34 -25.95 -34.80
N ASP A 489 35.18 -25.58 -34.28
CA ASP A 489 33.90 -26.11 -34.76
C ASP A 489 33.39 -25.42 -36.03
N LEU A 490 33.60 -24.10 -36.18
CA LEU A 490 32.87 -23.26 -37.15
C LEU A 490 33.76 -22.36 -38.02
N SER A 491 35.09 -22.31 -37.82
CA SER A 491 35.96 -21.49 -38.66
C SER A 491 36.12 -22.08 -40.06
N TYR A 492 36.14 -21.21 -41.08
CA TYR A 492 36.55 -21.58 -42.44
C TYR A 492 38.02 -21.20 -42.76
N ASP A 493 38.77 -20.71 -41.77
CA ASP A 493 40.16 -20.28 -41.90
C ASP A 493 41.03 -20.91 -40.80
N ILE A 494 42.00 -21.73 -41.20
CA ILE A 494 42.88 -22.46 -40.31
C ILE A 494 44.00 -21.58 -39.74
N ASP A 495 44.37 -20.52 -40.44
CA ASP A 495 45.45 -19.62 -40.01
C ASP A 495 44.97 -18.81 -38.80
N ILE A 496 43.70 -18.38 -38.80
CA ILE A 496 43.07 -17.69 -37.66
C ILE A 496 42.98 -18.60 -36.43
N LEU A 497 42.69 -19.89 -36.63
CA LEU A 497 42.66 -20.88 -35.54
C LEU A 497 44.05 -21.02 -34.91
N GLN A 498 45.08 -21.19 -35.74
CA GLN A 498 46.46 -21.33 -35.28
C GLN A 498 46.94 -20.07 -34.53
N GLU A 499 46.67 -18.89 -35.07
CA GLU A 499 47.03 -17.61 -34.43
C GLU A 499 46.38 -17.47 -33.05
N HIS A 500 45.09 -17.80 -32.93
CA HIS A 500 44.39 -17.73 -31.65
C HIS A 500 44.82 -18.84 -30.67
N GLN A 501 45.17 -20.03 -31.17
CA GLN A 501 45.72 -21.11 -30.35
C GLN A 501 47.06 -20.70 -29.73
N ASP A 502 47.96 -20.10 -30.51
CA ASP A 502 49.24 -19.58 -30.02
C ASP A 502 49.01 -18.47 -28.98
N ALA A 503 48.05 -17.57 -29.22
CA ALA A 503 47.67 -16.53 -28.27
C ALA A 503 47.06 -17.10 -26.97
N HIS A 504 46.27 -18.17 -27.05
CA HIS A 504 45.70 -18.84 -25.89
C HIS A 504 46.76 -19.52 -25.04
N VAL A 505 47.72 -20.22 -25.67
CA VAL A 505 48.87 -20.84 -24.98
C VAL A 505 49.75 -19.77 -24.31
N ALA A 506 49.98 -18.64 -24.99
CA ALA A 506 50.69 -17.52 -24.39
C ALA A 506 49.97 -16.97 -23.15
N LEU A 507 48.65 -16.82 -23.21
CA LEU A 507 47.84 -16.41 -22.07
C LEU A 507 47.93 -17.41 -20.90
N LEU A 508 47.87 -18.72 -21.17
CA LEU A 508 48.08 -19.76 -20.15
C LEU A 508 49.46 -19.64 -19.49
N ALA A 509 50.51 -19.45 -20.29
CA ALA A 509 51.88 -19.31 -19.81
C ALA A 509 52.07 -18.04 -18.95
N GLU A 510 51.42 -16.92 -19.29
CA GLU A 510 51.42 -15.69 -18.49
C GLU A 510 50.75 -15.85 -17.13
N LEU A 511 49.71 -16.70 -17.04
CA LEU A 511 49.01 -16.98 -15.79
C LEU A 511 49.71 -18.00 -14.91
N GLU A 512 50.41 -18.96 -15.51
CA GLU A 512 51.26 -19.90 -14.79
C GLU A 512 52.57 -19.26 -14.31
N ASN A 513 53.09 -18.27 -15.05
CA ASN A 513 54.34 -17.55 -14.74
C ASN A 513 54.16 -16.02 -14.83
N PRO A 514 53.56 -15.37 -13.82
CA PRO A 514 53.35 -13.92 -13.85
C PRO A 514 54.71 -13.20 -13.91
N PRO A 515 54.88 -12.21 -14.81
CA PRO A 515 56.16 -11.53 -14.97
C PRO A 515 56.55 -10.81 -13.68
N ILE A 516 57.76 -11.10 -13.16
CA ILE A 516 58.37 -10.39 -12.03
C ILE A 516 58.64 -8.95 -12.47
N THR A 517 57.69 -8.04 -12.23
CA THR A 517 57.88 -6.61 -12.49
C THR A 517 58.05 -5.84 -11.19
N THR A 518 59.22 -5.25 -11.06
CA THR A 518 59.61 -4.26 -10.06
C THR A 518 58.79 -2.98 -10.21
N ARG A 519 57.57 -2.95 -9.66
CA ARG A 519 56.87 -1.68 -9.34
C ARG A 519 56.32 -1.71 -7.92
N LYS A 520 57.02 -1.01 -7.03
CA LYS A 520 56.57 -0.64 -5.67
C LYS A 520 55.16 -0.02 -5.73
N ARG A 521 54.12 -0.77 -5.37
CA ARG A 521 52.91 -0.20 -4.77
C ARG A 521 53.20 -0.02 -3.28
N ARG A 522 53.27 1.25 -2.84
CA ARG A 522 53.41 1.62 -1.43
C ARG A 522 52.19 1.13 -0.67
N TYR A 523 52.40 0.21 0.25
CA TYR A 523 51.61 0.06 1.47
C TYR A 523 52.58 0.25 2.65
N ASN A 524 52.55 1.43 3.26
CA ASN A 524 52.93 1.60 4.67
C ASN A 524 51.72 1.08 5.47
N GLY A 525 51.81 0.22 6.48
CA GLY A 525 52.93 -0.35 7.22
C GLY A 525 52.46 -0.63 8.66
N ARG A 526 53.13 -1.59 9.31
CA ARG A 526 53.19 -1.94 10.76
C ARG A 526 52.28 -3.09 11.23
N GLU A 527 52.83 -4.30 11.43
CA GLU A 527 53.71 -4.82 12.52
C GLU A 527 52.80 -5.62 13.50
N ASP A 528 53.08 -6.81 14.02
CA ASP A 528 54.35 -7.51 14.25
C ASP A 528 54.14 -9.02 14.53
N SER A 529 55.25 -9.76 14.60
CA SER A 529 55.38 -11.22 14.53
C SER A 529 55.33 -11.98 15.88
N LYS A 530 54.99 -13.29 15.80
CA LYS A 530 55.37 -14.44 16.68
C LYS A 530 54.87 -14.49 18.13
N TYR A 531 54.16 -15.58 18.50
CA TYR A 531 54.63 -16.58 19.48
C TYR A 531 53.64 -17.77 19.73
N TYR A 532 54.27 -18.94 19.87
CA TYR A 532 53.93 -20.17 20.61
C TYR A 532 52.93 -21.24 20.13
N SER A 533 53.48 -22.46 20.31
CA SER A 533 53.09 -23.84 20.06
C SER A 533 52.09 -24.42 21.07
N ASP A 534 51.38 -25.45 20.60
CA ASP A 534 50.90 -26.67 21.29
C ASP A 534 50.68 -26.67 22.81
N ARG A 535 49.42 -26.86 23.23
CA ARG A 535 48.98 -27.87 24.23
C ARG A 535 47.44 -27.97 24.37
N ASP A 536 46.98 -29.22 24.29
CA ASP A 536 45.93 -29.95 25.03
C ASP A 536 44.45 -29.49 25.17
N ARG A 537 43.58 -30.38 24.65
CA ARG A 537 42.38 -31.08 25.18
C ARG A 537 41.32 -30.41 26.08
N ASP A 538 40.08 -30.75 25.70
CA ASP A 538 38.82 -30.97 26.47
C ASP A 538 37.75 -29.86 26.63
N LEU A 539 36.63 -30.07 25.87
CA LEU A 539 35.20 -29.79 26.15
C LEU A 539 34.59 -28.36 25.89
N PRO A 540 33.25 -28.22 25.64
CA PRO A 540 32.72 -27.53 24.44
C PRO A 540 31.69 -26.38 24.58
N LEU A 541 31.64 -25.54 23.53
CA LEU A 541 30.55 -24.81 22.80
C LEU A 541 29.70 -23.65 23.40
N ARG A 542 30.07 -22.40 23.02
CA ARG A 542 29.31 -21.35 22.26
C ARG A 542 30.10 -20.02 22.27
N ARG A 543 30.26 -19.16 21.27
CA ARG A 543 29.74 -18.90 19.90
C ARG A 543 30.87 -18.24 19.09
N GLY A 544 30.92 -18.44 17.77
CA GLY A 544 31.77 -17.66 16.85
C GLY A 544 32.08 -18.38 15.55
N SER A 545 31.18 -18.19 14.58
CA SER A 545 31.12 -18.75 13.22
C SER A 545 32.46 -18.88 12.48
N ARG A 546 32.74 -20.08 11.94
CA ARG A 546 33.80 -20.36 10.98
C ARG A 546 33.27 -21.19 9.81
N TYR A 547 33.64 -20.70 8.63
CA TYR A 547 34.03 -21.35 7.37
C TYR A 547 33.08 -22.25 6.57
N SER A 548 32.98 -21.85 5.29
CA SER A 548 33.29 -22.64 4.08
C SER A 548 32.60 -23.98 3.91
N GLU A 549 31.77 -24.05 2.87
CA GLU A 549 31.87 -25.14 1.90
C GLU A 549 31.44 -24.65 0.52
N HIS A 550 32.42 -24.65 -0.39
CA HIS A 550 32.22 -24.80 -1.83
C HIS A 550 31.74 -26.22 -2.10
N ARG A 551 30.91 -26.38 -3.16
CA ARG A 551 30.12 -27.55 -3.62
C ARG A 551 28.70 -27.50 -3.03
N ASP A 552 27.60 -27.42 -3.78
CA ASP A 552 27.29 -27.75 -5.17
C ASP A 552 26.41 -26.66 -5.79
N VAL A 553 26.83 -26.06 -6.92
CA VAL A 553 25.99 -25.15 -7.72
C VAL A 553 25.97 -25.63 -9.17
N ARG A 554 25.74 -26.93 -9.35
CA ARG A 554 25.52 -27.54 -10.67
C ARG A 554 24.06 -27.93 -10.94
N ASP A 555 23.12 -27.65 -10.03
CA ASP A 555 21.71 -28.07 -10.16
C ASP A 555 20.62 -26.97 -10.11
N SER A 556 20.93 -25.66 -10.06
CA SER A 556 19.85 -24.65 -10.01
C SER A 556 19.52 -23.93 -11.33
N TYR A 557 20.13 -24.32 -12.44
CA TYR A 557 19.88 -23.71 -13.76
C TYR A 557 19.18 -24.61 -14.79
N ARG A 558 18.72 -25.81 -14.40
CA ARG A 558 18.07 -26.77 -15.32
C ARG A 558 16.57 -27.04 -15.11
N GLU A 559 15.92 -26.46 -14.09
CA GLU A 559 14.48 -26.71 -13.82
C GLU A 559 13.49 -25.62 -14.27
N ASN A 560 13.94 -24.46 -14.76
CA ASN A 560 13.00 -23.38 -15.14
C ASN A 560 12.62 -23.33 -16.64
N PHE A 561 12.98 -24.33 -17.43
CA PHE A 561 12.72 -24.35 -18.89
C PHE A 561 12.14 -25.66 -19.44
N ARG A 562 11.35 -26.41 -18.66
CA ARG A 562 10.65 -27.60 -19.17
C ARG A 562 9.25 -27.84 -18.55
N GLY A 563 8.43 -26.80 -18.48
CA GLY A 563 7.06 -26.87 -17.96
C GLY A 563 6.02 -26.19 -18.84
N MET A 564 6.23 -26.15 -20.16
CA MET A 564 5.26 -25.56 -21.09
C MET A 564 5.14 -26.38 -22.37
N ARG A 565 4.62 -27.60 -22.23
CA ARG A 565 3.76 -28.28 -23.21
C ARG A 565 3.09 -29.46 -22.50
N GLU A 566 1.80 -29.63 -22.78
CA GLU A 566 0.89 -30.71 -22.34
C GLU A 566 0.23 -30.53 -20.96
N SER A 567 -0.95 -29.90 -20.97
CA SER A 567 -2.18 -30.55 -20.51
C SER A 567 -3.39 -29.69 -20.89
N THR A 568 -3.96 -30.02 -22.04
CA THR A 568 -5.34 -29.75 -22.40
C THR A 568 -6.26 -30.58 -21.50
N GLY A 569 -7.24 -29.97 -20.84
CA GLY A 569 -8.24 -30.70 -20.06
C GLY A 569 -9.32 -29.76 -19.52
N TYR A 570 -10.40 -29.63 -20.29
CA TYR A 570 -11.66 -28.99 -19.91
C TYR A 570 -12.23 -29.57 -18.60
N TYR A 571 -12.78 -28.71 -17.74
CA TYR A 571 -14.16 -28.84 -17.24
C TYR A 571 -14.65 -27.45 -16.79
N MET A 572 -15.62 -26.93 -17.52
CA MET A 572 -16.52 -25.87 -17.05
C MET A 572 -17.58 -26.52 -16.15
N SER A 573 -17.96 -25.84 -15.07
CA SER A 573 -19.38 -25.71 -14.72
C SER A 573 -19.62 -24.40 -13.95
N PRO A 574 -20.75 -23.70 -14.19
CA PRO A 574 -20.95 -22.31 -13.82
C PRO A 574 -21.87 -22.13 -12.60
N ASN A 575 -21.90 -20.88 -12.11
CA ASN A 575 -22.85 -20.25 -11.18
C ASN A 575 -22.37 -20.06 -9.74
N GLY A 576 -22.38 -18.79 -9.33
CA GLY A 576 -22.06 -18.32 -7.99
C GLY A 576 -21.62 -16.86 -8.02
N VAL A 577 -22.52 -15.98 -8.48
CA VAL A 577 -22.32 -14.52 -8.42
C VAL A 577 -22.47 -14.10 -6.96
N GLU A 578 -21.38 -13.72 -6.31
CA GLU A 578 -21.41 -12.74 -5.23
C GLU A 578 -20.35 -11.67 -5.47
N LYS A 579 -20.83 -10.45 -5.67
CA LYS A 579 -20.02 -9.25 -5.88
C LYS A 579 -19.38 -8.84 -4.56
N LEU A 580 -18.09 -9.09 -4.38
CA LEU A 580 -17.25 -8.30 -3.49
C LEU A 580 -16.31 -7.45 -4.34
N SER A 581 -16.89 -6.34 -4.81
CA SER A 581 -16.19 -5.28 -5.52
C SER A 581 -15.47 -4.41 -4.49
N ILE A 582 -14.22 -4.72 -4.17
CA ILE A 582 -13.29 -3.67 -3.73
C ILE A 582 -12.81 -2.97 -5.01
N LYS A 583 -13.69 -2.12 -5.55
CA LYS A 583 -13.39 -1.22 -6.66
C LYS A 583 -12.35 -0.20 -6.18
N CYS A 584 -11.07 -0.52 -6.31
CA CYS A 584 -10.00 0.49 -6.32
C CYS A 584 -9.97 1.30 -7.64
N HIS A 585 -11.10 1.40 -8.36
CA HIS A 585 -11.25 2.13 -9.62
C HIS A 585 -12.47 3.08 -9.67
N ASN A 586 -13.23 3.23 -8.60
CA ASN A 586 -14.21 4.32 -8.49
C ASN A 586 -13.95 5.07 -7.18
N VAL A 587 -12.90 5.90 -7.19
CA VAL A 587 -12.96 7.10 -6.36
C VAL A 587 -13.94 8.00 -7.11
N VAL A 588 -15.21 7.88 -6.76
CA VAL A 588 -16.13 8.97 -6.98
C VAL A 588 -15.59 10.06 -6.06
N GLU A 589 -14.72 10.93 -6.60
CA GLU A 589 -14.80 12.33 -6.21
C GLU A 589 -16.29 12.63 -6.15
N PHE A 590 -16.80 13.13 -5.02
CA PHE A 590 -18.18 13.61 -4.93
C PHE A 590 -18.53 14.25 -6.27
N SER A 591 -19.61 13.78 -6.91
CA SER A 591 -20.04 14.36 -8.19
C SER A 591 -20.09 15.87 -8.01
N ASP A 592 -19.88 16.63 -9.08
CA ASP A 592 -19.97 18.09 -8.99
C ASP A 592 -21.29 18.52 -8.32
N GLU A 593 -22.37 17.73 -8.43
CA GLU A 593 -23.58 17.83 -7.61
C GLU A 593 -23.32 17.78 -6.09
N VAL A 594 -22.70 16.74 -5.54
CA VAL A 594 -22.52 16.62 -4.08
C VAL A 594 -21.51 17.63 -3.55
N ARG A 595 -20.45 17.94 -4.31
CA ARG A 595 -19.55 19.07 -3.98
C ARG A 595 -20.31 20.38 -3.96
N ARG A 596 -21.21 20.60 -4.93
CA ARG A 596 -22.05 21.79 -5.03
C ARG A 596 -23.11 21.83 -3.94
N GLU A 597 -23.66 20.71 -3.50
CA GLU A 597 -24.61 20.67 -2.38
C GLU A 597 -23.94 20.96 -1.04
N ILE A 598 -22.74 20.42 -0.81
CA ILE A 598 -21.90 20.79 0.34
C ILE A 598 -21.54 22.29 0.25
N LEU A 599 -21.19 22.79 -0.95
CA LEU A 599 -20.93 24.23 -1.17
C LEU A 599 -22.19 25.10 -0.99
N ILE A 600 -23.37 24.62 -1.39
CA ILE A 600 -24.65 25.31 -1.23
C ILE A 600 -25.02 25.37 0.25
N ALA A 601 -24.79 24.29 1.00
CA ALA A 601 -24.94 24.29 2.46
C ALA A 601 -23.94 25.26 3.13
N LEU A 602 -22.73 25.40 2.58
CA LEU A 602 -21.74 26.39 3.03
C LEU A 602 -22.10 27.84 2.69
N LEU A 603 -22.86 28.08 1.61
CA LEU A 603 -23.28 29.41 1.15
C LEU A 603 -24.64 29.86 1.70
N ALA A 604 -25.48 28.92 2.12
CA ALA A 604 -26.74 29.18 2.81
C ALA A 604 -26.47 29.33 4.32
N GLY A 605 -26.06 30.52 4.74
CA GLY A 605 -25.91 30.86 6.17
C GLY A 605 -27.21 30.69 6.98
N PRO A 606 -27.17 30.88 8.32
CA PRO A 606 -28.20 30.48 9.28
C PRO A 606 -29.54 31.25 9.19
N HIS A 607 -29.71 32.11 8.19
CA HIS A 607 -30.96 32.79 7.93
C HIS A 607 -31.49 32.38 6.57
N GLY A 608 -32.52 31.52 6.61
CA GLY A 608 -33.25 31.06 5.44
C GLY A 608 -33.58 32.22 4.51
N SER A 609 -32.90 32.26 3.38
CA SER A 609 -33.28 33.08 2.24
C SER A 609 -33.06 32.23 1.00
N SER A 610 -34.17 31.90 0.34
CA SER A 610 -34.17 31.05 -0.84
C SER A 610 -33.32 31.70 -1.93
N VAL A 611 -32.20 31.09 -2.26
CA VAL A 611 -31.54 31.39 -3.54
C VAL A 611 -32.26 30.57 -4.59
N THR A 612 -33.22 31.20 -5.27
CA THR A 612 -33.80 30.64 -6.50
C THR A 612 -32.72 30.56 -7.55
N CYS A 613 -32.29 29.33 -7.85
CA CYS A 613 -31.38 29.07 -8.94
C CYS A 613 -32.14 29.34 -10.25
N LYS A 614 -31.93 30.51 -10.87
CA LYS A 614 -32.40 30.77 -12.23
C LYS A 614 -31.72 29.77 -13.16
N ALA A 615 -32.48 28.76 -13.58
CA ALA A 615 -32.12 27.88 -14.67
C ALA A 615 -31.81 28.73 -15.91
N VAL A 616 -30.54 28.76 -16.33
CA VAL A 616 -30.16 29.26 -17.65
C VAL A 616 -30.64 28.22 -18.66
N LYS A 617 -31.85 28.45 -19.20
CA LYS A 617 -32.30 27.83 -20.45
C LYS A 617 -31.29 28.24 -21.55
N ARG A 618 -30.46 27.30 -22.00
CA ARG A 618 -29.87 27.36 -23.34
C ARG A 618 -30.78 26.56 -24.29
N GLY A 619 -31.79 27.22 -24.84
CA GLY A 619 -32.15 27.02 -26.25
C GLY A 619 -31.28 28.00 -27.05
N THR A 620 -30.87 27.78 -28.29
CA THR A 620 -31.34 26.93 -29.39
C THR A 620 -30.23 26.99 -30.44
N GLU A 621 -29.96 25.90 -31.16
CA GLU A 621 -29.87 25.95 -32.63
C GLU A 621 -29.94 24.53 -33.19
N LEU A 622 -31.10 24.25 -33.78
CA LEU A 622 -31.35 23.19 -34.76
C LEU A 622 -30.75 23.59 -36.11
N MET A 623 -30.43 22.57 -36.93
CA MET A 623 -30.70 22.43 -38.38
C MET A 623 -29.53 21.71 -39.11
N PRO A 624 -29.74 21.07 -40.28
CA PRO A 624 -30.72 20.01 -40.57
C PRO A 624 -30.14 18.85 -41.43
N PHE A 625 -30.99 17.82 -41.62
CA PHE A 625 -30.89 16.59 -42.42
C PHE A 625 -30.26 15.36 -41.78
#